data_AF-A0A7V9RB31-F1
#
_entry.id   AF-A0A7V9RB31-F1
#
_cell.length_a   1.000
_cell.length_b   1.000
_cell.length_c   1.000
_cell.angle_alpha   90.00
_cell.angle_beta   90.00
_cell.angle_gamma   90.00
#
_symmetry.space_group_name_H-M   'P 1'
#
loop_
_entity.id
_entity.type
_entity.pdbx_description
1 polymer ?
#
loop_
_entity_poly.entity_id
_entity_poly.type
_entity_poly.pdbx_seq_one_letter_code
_entity_poly.pdbx_strand_id
1 'polypeptide(L)'
;GPTQYAPTICDGIERGLRDAWGRHRSINGRQIWVNTPAAQRAIYEPGACELRYEKITDIDSWLSKSDDSLVPMWAVGKPAKLLLDRLSERALSTSVPPPSGWSTSVPPPSGVSTEADDQITWSVRGIGAGTGPTQLAADVRNGKVVSVFASVETDPETQSAITERVSELTGKQPNDDLVWKTVPRIAMETGAVQMFLTIGTRPQ
;
A
#
# COMPACT_ATOMS: atom_id res chain seq x y z
N GLY A 1 18.44 33.04 4.63
CA GLY A 1 18.98 32.02 3.71
C GLY A 1 18.86 30.67 4.39
N PRO A 2 18.58 29.58 3.65
CA PRO A 2 18.56 28.25 4.24
C PRO A 2 19.94 27.94 4.82
N THR A 3 19.99 27.58 6.10
CA THR A 3 21.19 27.11 6.77
C THR A 3 21.67 25.84 6.06
N GLN A 4 22.82 25.90 5.40
CA GLN A 4 23.53 24.71 4.95
C GLN A 4 23.82 23.85 6.18
N TYR A 5 23.12 22.73 6.33
CA TYR A 5 23.44 21.74 7.35
C TYR A 5 24.88 21.26 7.14
N ALA A 6 25.64 21.13 8.24
CA ALA A 6 27.01 20.64 8.17
C ALA A 6 27.02 19.23 7.54
N PRO A 7 27.68 19.02 6.38
CA PRO A 7 27.60 17.77 5.61
C PRO A 7 27.98 16.52 6.43
N THR A 8 28.74 16.69 7.51
CA THR A 8 29.25 15.61 8.35
C THR A 8 28.18 14.80 9.11
N ILE A 9 27.04 15.40 9.48
CA ILE A 9 25.98 14.69 10.22
C ILE A 9 25.17 13.80 9.26
N CYS A 10 24.80 14.35 8.11
CA CYS A 10 24.05 13.68 7.07
C CYS A 10 24.82 12.47 6.50
N ASP A 11 26.14 12.62 6.30
CA ASP A 11 27.02 11.51 5.90
C ASP A 11 27.10 10.39 6.94
N GLY A 12 26.97 10.73 8.22
CA GLY A 12 26.98 9.77 9.33
C GLY A 12 25.74 8.87 9.33
N ILE A 13 24.58 9.42 8.97
CA ILE A 13 23.32 8.67 8.86
C ILE A 13 23.40 7.62 7.76
N GLU A 14 23.84 8.03 6.56
CA GLU A 14 23.95 7.10 5.43
C GLU A 14 24.91 5.95 5.76
N ARG A 15 26.07 6.26 6.36
CA ARG A 15 27.05 5.24 6.77
C ARG A 15 26.45 4.27 7.79
N GLY A 16 25.79 4.77 8.82
CA GLY A 16 25.17 3.95 9.86
C GLY A 16 24.09 3.01 9.30
N LEU A 17 23.22 3.51 8.42
CA LEU A 17 22.20 2.69 7.76
C LEU A 17 22.83 1.66 6.83
N ARG A 18 23.91 2.03 6.13
CA ARG A 18 24.66 1.11 5.27
C ARG A 18 25.29 -0.02 6.05
N ASP A 19 25.91 0.28 7.19
CA ASP A 19 26.56 -0.72 8.04
C ASP A 19 25.53 -1.64 8.70
N ALA A 20 24.38 -1.10 9.10
CA ALA A 20 23.35 -1.88 9.77
C ALA A 20 22.52 -2.73 8.80
N TRP A 21 22.06 -2.15 7.68
CA TRP A 21 21.02 -2.74 6.81
C TRP A 21 21.50 -3.00 5.38
N GLY A 22 22.77 -2.74 5.09
CA GLY A 22 23.38 -3.02 3.79
C GLY A 22 23.15 -1.92 2.75
N ARG A 23 23.05 -2.30 1.48
CA ARG A 23 22.92 -1.32 0.39
C ARG A 23 21.51 -0.75 0.34
N HIS A 24 21.40 0.55 0.09
CA HIS A 24 20.12 1.17 -0.24
C HIS A 24 19.76 0.98 -1.71
N ARG A 25 18.48 1.19 -2.01
CA ARG A 25 17.94 1.42 -3.34
C ARG A 25 17.69 2.92 -3.52
N SER A 26 17.77 3.41 -4.76
CA SER A 26 17.45 4.80 -5.07
C SER A 26 16.14 4.89 -5.82
N ILE A 27 15.14 5.57 -5.24
CA ILE A 27 13.82 5.76 -5.85
C ILE A 27 13.44 7.24 -5.75
N ASN A 28 13.26 7.90 -6.89
CA ASN A 28 12.92 9.34 -6.96
C ASN A 28 13.86 10.23 -6.12
N GLY A 29 15.17 9.95 -6.17
CA GLY A 29 16.18 10.69 -5.41
C GLY A 29 16.25 10.37 -3.90
N ARG A 30 15.42 9.45 -3.41
CA ARG A 30 15.46 8.95 -2.03
C ARG A 30 16.30 7.69 -1.92
N GLN A 31 17.02 7.55 -0.82
CA GLN A 31 17.76 6.33 -0.50
C GLN A 31 16.92 5.47 0.46
N ILE A 32 16.68 4.21 0.11
CA ILE A 32 15.78 3.32 0.83
C ILE A 32 16.50 2.05 1.24
N TRP A 33 16.53 1.75 2.53
CA TRP A 33 16.99 0.48 3.08
C TRP A 33 15.80 -0.33 3.56
N VAL A 34 15.79 -1.63 3.26
CA VAL A 34 14.74 -2.54 3.71
C VAL A 34 15.33 -3.54 4.69
N ASN A 35 14.75 -3.60 5.88
CA ASN A 35 15.04 -4.61 6.89
C ASN A 35 13.87 -5.61 6.92
N THR A 36 13.96 -6.62 6.06
CA THR A 36 12.95 -7.67 5.92
C THR A 36 12.66 -8.40 7.23
N PRO A 37 13.67 -8.84 8.02
CA PRO A 37 13.41 -9.48 9.33
C PRO A 37 12.58 -8.64 10.30
N ALA A 38 12.74 -7.31 10.29
CA ALA A 38 12.01 -6.41 11.18
C ALA A 38 10.72 -5.83 10.57
N ALA A 39 10.38 -6.22 9.33
CA ALA A 39 9.32 -5.62 8.52
C ALA A 39 9.36 -4.09 8.56
N GLN A 40 10.54 -3.52 8.31
CA GLN A 40 10.80 -2.08 8.35
C GLN A 40 11.55 -1.62 7.12
N ARG A 41 11.38 -0.34 6.78
CA ARG A 41 12.26 0.37 5.86
C ARG A 41 12.68 1.72 6.43
N ALA A 42 13.84 2.18 6.01
CA ALA A 42 14.39 3.49 6.30
C ALA A 42 14.44 4.26 4.99
N ILE A 43 13.89 5.46 4.97
CA ILE A 43 13.83 6.35 3.82
C ILE A 43 14.63 7.59 4.20
N TYR A 44 15.69 7.85 3.45
CA TYR A 44 16.54 9.02 3.63
C TYR A 44 16.40 9.95 2.43
N GLU A 45 16.21 11.23 2.72
CA GLU A 45 16.13 12.32 1.75
C GLU A 45 17.37 13.21 1.90
N PRO A 46 18.45 12.98 1.12
CA PRO A 46 19.71 13.70 1.29
C PRO A 46 19.57 15.22 1.19
N GLY A 47 18.71 15.69 0.27
CA GLY A 47 18.46 17.13 0.07
C GLY A 47 17.76 17.80 1.25
N ALA A 48 16.99 17.05 2.04
CA ALA A 48 16.30 17.54 3.24
C ALA A 48 17.03 17.16 4.54
N CYS A 49 18.04 16.27 4.45
CA CYS A 49 18.64 15.57 5.58
C CYS A 49 17.60 14.97 6.54
N GLU A 50 16.51 14.42 5.99
CA GLU A 50 15.44 13.77 6.74
C GLU A 50 15.57 12.26 6.66
N LEU A 51 15.45 11.59 7.80
CA LEU A 51 15.39 10.13 7.92
C LEU A 51 14.04 9.72 8.50
N ARG A 52 13.30 8.90 7.76
CA ARG A 52 12.03 8.32 8.20
C ARG A 52 12.11 6.80 8.28
N TYR A 53 11.51 6.23 9.32
CA TYR A 53 11.33 4.79 9.44
C TYR A 53 9.86 4.44 9.25
N GLU A 54 9.60 3.43 8.43
CA GLU A 54 8.26 2.95 8.15
C GLU A 54 8.16 1.45 8.42
N LYS A 55 7.03 1.02 8.98
CA LYS A 55 6.67 -0.40 9.03
C LYS A 55 6.11 -0.80 7.66
N ILE A 56 6.62 -1.90 7.14
CA ILE A 56 6.12 -2.51 5.90
C ILE A 56 5.41 -3.82 6.21
N THR A 57 4.73 -4.35 5.21
CA THR A 57 4.17 -5.71 5.23
C THR A 57 4.94 -6.60 4.26
N ASP A 58 4.98 -7.90 4.54
CA ASP A 58 5.39 -8.89 3.56
C ASP A 58 4.30 -9.09 2.49
N ILE A 59 4.68 -9.70 1.37
CA ILE A 59 3.81 -9.90 0.20
C ILE A 59 2.65 -10.86 0.48
N ASP A 60 2.84 -11.87 1.32
CA ASP A 60 1.82 -12.86 1.65
C ASP A 60 0.70 -12.26 2.51
N SER A 61 1.08 -11.43 3.49
CA SER A 61 0.15 -10.66 4.31
C SER A 61 -0.52 -9.53 3.54
N TRP A 62 0.20 -8.92 2.58
CA TRP A 62 -0.33 -7.86 1.74
C TRP A 62 -1.42 -8.38 0.80
N LEU A 63 -1.16 -9.50 0.13
CA LEU A 63 -2.03 -10.09 -0.88
C LEU A 63 -2.17 -11.61 -0.69
N SER A 64 -3.34 -12.01 -0.20
CA SER A 64 -3.77 -13.41 -0.13
C SER A 64 -5.28 -13.56 -0.34
N LYS A 65 -5.75 -14.81 -0.40
CA LYS A 65 -7.17 -15.16 -0.41
C LYS A 65 -7.83 -15.12 0.97
N SER A 66 -7.04 -14.93 2.03
CA SER A 66 -7.53 -14.88 3.42
C SER A 66 -8.32 -13.61 3.69
N ASP A 67 -9.22 -13.64 4.68
CA ASP A 67 -9.92 -12.46 5.15
C ASP A 67 -9.02 -11.49 5.93
N ASP A 68 -7.84 -11.95 6.37
CA ASP A 68 -6.79 -11.14 7.00
C ASP A 68 -5.90 -10.37 5.99
N SER A 69 -6.04 -10.61 4.68
CA SER A 69 -5.26 -9.93 3.64
C SER A 69 -5.44 -8.40 3.73
N LEU A 70 -4.35 -7.63 3.63
CA LEU A 70 -4.43 -6.17 3.64
C LEU A 70 -5.12 -5.63 2.39
N VAL A 71 -4.88 -6.24 1.23
CA VAL A 71 -5.68 -6.07 0.01
C VAL A 71 -6.80 -7.12 0.02
N PRO A 72 -8.06 -6.76 0.34
CA PRO A 72 -9.11 -7.73 0.64
C PRO A 72 -9.76 -8.30 -0.63
N MET A 73 -9.06 -9.21 -1.32
CA MET A 73 -9.60 -9.92 -2.50
C MET A 73 -10.94 -10.60 -2.21
N TRP A 74 -11.12 -11.08 -0.98
CA TRP A 74 -12.32 -11.76 -0.50
C TRP A 74 -13.56 -10.86 -0.46
N ALA A 75 -13.38 -9.53 -0.40
CA ALA A 75 -14.48 -8.58 -0.23
C ALA A 75 -15.31 -8.43 -1.51
N VAL A 76 -14.72 -8.70 -2.68
CA VAL A 76 -15.41 -8.54 -3.96
C VAL A 76 -16.59 -9.54 -4.05
N GLY A 77 -17.76 -9.01 -4.38
CA GLY A 77 -19.04 -9.71 -4.38
C GLY A 77 -19.71 -9.82 -3.01
N LYS A 78 -19.05 -9.38 -1.92
CA LYS A 78 -19.60 -9.39 -0.56
C LYS A 78 -20.30 -8.08 -0.22
N PRO A 79 -21.18 -8.07 0.80
CA PRO A 79 -21.77 -6.83 1.30
C PRO A 79 -20.69 -5.84 1.77
N ALA A 80 -20.82 -4.57 1.40
CA ALA A 80 -19.89 -3.51 1.79
C ALA A 80 -19.76 -3.35 3.31
N LYS A 81 -20.86 -3.58 4.04
CA LYS A 81 -20.87 -3.59 5.50
C LYS A 81 -19.85 -4.58 6.09
N LEU A 82 -19.73 -5.77 5.50
CA LEU A 82 -18.76 -6.78 5.97
C LEU A 82 -17.31 -6.28 5.82
N LEU A 83 -17.01 -5.55 4.75
CA LEU A 83 -15.71 -4.93 4.58
C LEU A 83 -15.47 -3.86 5.65
N LEU A 84 -16.43 -2.96 5.89
CA LEU A 84 -16.33 -1.90 6.90
C LEU A 84 -16.14 -2.46 8.32
N ASP A 85 -16.87 -3.52 8.67
CA ASP A 85 -16.76 -4.19 9.96
C ASP A 85 -15.32 -4.72 10.16
N ARG A 86 -14.76 -5.40 9.14
CA ARG A 86 -13.36 -5.89 9.17
C ARG A 86 -12.32 -4.77 9.24
N LEU A 87 -12.52 -3.68 8.51
CA LEU A 87 -11.61 -2.52 8.57
C LEU A 87 -11.62 -1.88 9.96
N SER A 88 -12.79 -1.82 10.60
CA SER A 88 -12.94 -1.26 11.95
C SER A 88 -12.23 -2.13 13.00
N GLU A 89 -12.36 -3.45 12.93
CA GLU A 89 -11.63 -4.40 13.80
C GLU A 89 -10.10 -4.20 13.69
N ARG A 90 -9.60 -3.97 12.47
CA ARG A 90 -8.17 -3.71 12.24
C ARG A 90 -7.73 -2.36 12.81
N ALA A 91 -8.51 -1.30 12.59
CA ALA A 91 -8.21 0.03 13.11
C ALA A 91 -8.08 0.01 14.64
N LEU A 92 -9.01 -0.67 15.31
CA LEU A 92 -9.00 -0.86 16.77
C LEU A 92 -7.79 -1.68 17.25
N SER A 93 -7.33 -2.65 16.47
CA SER A 93 -6.14 -3.46 16.78
C SER A 93 -4.82 -2.69 16.63
N THR A 94 -4.84 -1.59 15.88
CA THR A 94 -3.65 -0.78 15.53
C THR A 94 -3.54 0.53 16.29
N SER A 95 -4.36 0.78 17.32
CA SER A 95 -4.38 2.05 18.05
C SER A 95 -3.09 2.28 18.87
N VAL A 96 -2.00 2.61 18.17
CA VAL A 96 -0.93 3.45 18.68
C VAL A 96 -1.49 4.87 18.63
N PRO A 97 -1.57 5.60 19.75
CA PRO A 97 -2.05 6.97 19.73
C PRO A 97 -1.19 7.79 18.76
N PRO A 98 -1.79 8.61 17.89
CA PRO A 98 -1.03 9.47 17.01
C PRO A 98 -0.12 10.38 17.86
N PRO A 99 1.06 10.76 17.38
CA PRO A 99 1.90 11.73 18.07
C PRO A 99 1.09 12.99 18.37
N SER A 100 1.17 13.47 19.61
CA SER A 100 0.47 14.66 20.08
C SER A 100 0.71 15.83 19.13
N GLY A 101 -0.33 16.28 18.42
CA GLY A 101 -0.25 17.34 17.42
C GLY A 101 -0.96 17.04 16.09
N TRP A 102 -1.35 15.78 15.83
CA TRP A 102 -2.18 15.43 14.68
C TRP A 102 -3.67 15.50 15.01
N SER A 103 -4.41 16.33 14.27
CA SER A 103 -5.86 16.39 14.34
C SER A 103 -6.44 15.16 13.64
N THR A 104 -7.04 14.23 14.40
CA THR A 104 -7.77 13.05 13.88
C THR A 104 -9.20 13.38 13.46
N SER A 105 -9.53 14.65 13.24
CA SER A 105 -10.78 15.02 12.60
C SER A 105 -10.73 14.66 11.13
N VAL A 106 -10.86 13.38 10.82
CA VAL A 106 -11.43 12.95 9.55
C VAL A 106 -12.93 13.17 9.72
N PRO A 107 -13.52 14.26 9.17
CA PRO A 107 -14.96 14.36 9.16
C PRO A 107 -15.52 13.11 8.45
N PRO A 108 -16.62 12.49 8.94
CA PRO A 108 -17.35 11.57 8.09
C PRO A 108 -17.67 12.31 6.79
N PRO A 109 -17.58 11.67 5.60
CA PRO A 109 -17.88 12.35 4.35
C PRO A 109 -19.34 12.85 4.38
N SER A 110 -19.50 14.15 4.64
CA SER A 110 -20.76 14.86 4.50
C SER A 110 -21.07 14.97 3.01
N GLY A 111 -21.91 14.07 2.50
CA GLY A 111 -22.37 14.13 1.10
C GLY A 111 -22.63 12.78 0.43
N VAL A 112 -23.29 11.83 1.11
CA VAL A 112 -23.84 10.65 0.42
C VAL A 112 -25.06 11.10 -0.39
N SER A 113 -24.82 11.49 -1.64
CA SER A 113 -25.83 11.64 -2.69
C SER A 113 -26.14 10.27 -3.27
N THR A 114 -27.40 9.85 -3.23
CA THR A 114 -27.88 8.50 -3.58
C THR A 114 -28.05 8.23 -5.08
N GLU A 115 -27.22 8.81 -5.94
CA GLU A 115 -27.23 8.49 -7.39
C GLU A 115 -25.83 8.25 -8.00
N ALA A 116 -24.79 8.08 -7.19
CA ALA A 116 -23.46 7.71 -7.65
C ALA A 116 -22.93 6.50 -6.85
N ASP A 117 -22.17 5.64 -7.52
CA ASP A 117 -21.51 4.46 -6.92
C ASP A 117 -20.78 4.84 -5.62
N ASP A 118 -21.11 4.18 -4.50
CA ASP A 118 -20.46 4.43 -3.21
C ASP A 118 -19.00 3.95 -3.26
N GLN A 119 -18.06 4.73 -2.73
CA GLN A 119 -16.65 4.32 -2.63
C GLN A 119 -16.19 4.31 -1.17
N ILE A 120 -15.47 3.25 -0.78
CA ILE A 120 -14.82 3.12 0.53
C ILE A 120 -13.31 3.25 0.33
N THR A 121 -12.64 4.14 1.05
CA THR A 121 -11.18 4.33 0.96
C THR A 121 -10.51 4.14 2.31
N TRP A 122 -9.30 3.57 2.30
CA TRP A 122 -8.46 3.40 3.50
C TRP A 122 -6.98 3.25 3.11
N SER A 123 -6.09 3.32 4.10
CA SER A 123 -4.66 3.09 3.89
C SER A 123 -4.17 1.94 4.77
N VAL A 124 -3.21 1.18 4.27
CA VAL A 124 -2.51 0.12 5.01
C VAL A 124 -1.00 0.31 4.90
N ARG A 125 -0.23 -0.50 5.63
CA ARG A 125 1.24 -0.47 5.54
C ARG A 125 1.68 -0.69 4.09
N GLY A 126 2.73 0.01 3.69
CA GLY A 126 3.34 -0.17 2.38
C GLY A 126 4.05 -1.52 2.26
N ILE A 127 4.47 -1.86 1.05
CA ILE A 127 5.15 -3.11 0.72
C ILE A 127 6.54 -2.85 0.14
N GLY A 128 7.48 -3.75 0.47
CA GLY A 128 8.82 -3.78 -0.12
C GLY A 128 9.59 -2.47 0.01
N ALA A 129 10.35 -2.14 -1.04
CA ALA A 129 11.19 -0.94 -1.08
C ALA A 129 10.47 0.31 -1.62
N GLY A 130 9.15 0.24 -1.81
CA GLY A 130 8.33 1.41 -2.09
C GLY A 130 8.42 2.50 -1.03
N THR A 131 7.76 3.64 -1.23
CA THR A 131 7.60 4.65 -0.18
C THR A 131 6.13 4.88 0.15
N GLY A 132 5.87 5.23 1.42
CA GLY A 132 4.52 5.52 1.91
C GLY A 132 3.58 4.30 2.02
N PRO A 133 2.37 4.53 2.55
CA PRO A 133 1.36 3.49 2.71
C PRO A 133 0.80 3.02 1.36
N THR A 134 0.24 1.82 1.34
CA THR A 134 -0.64 1.40 0.23
C THR A 134 -1.99 2.08 0.40
N GLN A 135 -2.43 2.79 -0.64
CA GLN A 135 -3.76 3.39 -0.70
C GLN A 135 -4.75 2.37 -1.28
N LEU A 136 -5.88 2.20 -0.62
CA LEU A 136 -6.91 1.25 -1.01
C LEU A 136 -8.23 1.98 -1.23
N ALA A 137 -8.97 1.52 -2.24
CA ALA A 137 -10.33 1.92 -2.50
C ALA A 137 -11.17 0.69 -2.84
N ALA A 138 -12.46 0.73 -2.56
CA ALA A 138 -13.42 -0.27 -3.00
C ALA A 138 -14.65 0.42 -3.58
N ASP A 139 -15.05 0.05 -4.80
CA ASP A 139 -16.31 0.53 -5.36
C ASP A 139 -17.44 -0.38 -4.90
N VAL A 140 -18.56 0.23 -4.55
CA VAL A 140 -19.75 -0.43 -4.02
C VAL A 140 -20.94 -0.13 -4.92
N ARG A 141 -21.60 -1.18 -5.39
CA ARG A 141 -22.85 -1.10 -6.16
C ARG A 141 -23.90 -1.98 -5.53
N ASN A 142 -25.11 -1.44 -5.34
CA ASN A 142 -26.22 -2.15 -4.71
C ASN A 142 -25.83 -2.77 -3.35
N GLY A 143 -25.05 -2.04 -2.55
CA GLY A 143 -24.58 -2.46 -1.23
C GLY A 143 -23.52 -3.58 -1.24
N LYS A 144 -22.96 -3.94 -2.40
CA LYS A 144 -21.90 -4.95 -2.54
C LYS A 144 -20.64 -4.34 -3.12
N VAL A 145 -19.48 -4.81 -2.66
CA VAL A 145 -18.19 -4.44 -3.24
C VAL A 145 -18.07 -5.08 -4.62
N VAL A 146 -17.85 -4.28 -5.67
CA VAL A 146 -17.67 -4.76 -7.06
C VAL A 146 -16.20 -4.77 -7.48
N SER A 147 -15.39 -3.94 -6.84
CA SER A 147 -13.95 -3.82 -7.10
C SER A 147 -13.20 -3.35 -5.87
N VAL A 148 -11.93 -3.73 -5.80
CA VAL A 148 -10.93 -3.23 -4.86
C VAL A 148 -9.73 -2.74 -5.67
N PHE A 149 -9.25 -1.54 -5.39
CA PHE A 149 -8.07 -0.94 -5.99
C PHE A 149 -7.01 -0.76 -4.92
N ALA A 150 -5.79 -1.19 -5.21
CA ALA A 150 -4.61 -0.87 -4.43
C ALA A 150 -3.66 -0.03 -5.27
N SER A 151 -3.17 1.06 -4.70
CA SER A 151 -2.13 1.91 -5.28
C SER A 151 -0.96 2.00 -4.31
N VAL A 152 0.24 1.72 -4.81
CA VAL A 152 1.45 1.74 -3.99
C VAL A 152 2.65 2.13 -4.81
N GLU A 153 3.51 2.98 -4.25
CA GLU A 153 4.81 3.25 -4.82
C GLU A 153 5.68 2.00 -4.68
N THR A 154 6.37 1.59 -5.74
CA THR A 154 7.13 0.33 -5.78
C THR A 154 8.38 0.51 -6.62
N ASP A 155 9.37 -0.35 -6.36
CA ASP A 155 10.52 -0.55 -7.24
C ASP A 155 10.34 -1.82 -8.11
N PRO A 156 11.18 -2.03 -9.14
CA PRO A 156 11.02 -3.16 -10.05
C PRO A 156 11.02 -4.54 -9.36
N GLU A 157 11.77 -4.72 -8.28
CA GLU A 157 11.77 -5.99 -7.54
C GLU A 157 10.45 -6.22 -6.78
N THR A 158 9.94 -5.19 -6.10
CA THR A 158 8.63 -5.28 -5.44
C THR A 158 7.50 -5.49 -6.47
N GLN A 159 7.55 -4.84 -7.63
CA GLN A 159 6.60 -5.07 -8.73
C GLN A 159 6.65 -6.52 -9.23
N SER A 160 7.87 -7.07 -9.39
CA SER A 160 8.06 -8.45 -9.82
C SER A 160 7.50 -9.45 -8.80
N ALA A 161 7.77 -9.24 -7.50
CA ALA A 161 7.21 -10.06 -6.42
C ALA A 161 5.67 -9.98 -6.35
N ILE A 162 5.08 -8.81 -6.56
CA ILE A 162 3.61 -8.67 -6.63
C ILE A 162 3.07 -9.41 -7.85
N THR A 163 3.71 -9.30 -9.00
CA THR A 163 3.32 -9.98 -10.24
C THR A 163 3.34 -11.49 -10.09
N GLU A 164 4.44 -12.02 -9.52
CA GLU A 164 4.61 -13.44 -9.20
C GLU A 164 3.51 -13.89 -8.24
N ARG A 165 3.28 -13.14 -7.16
CA ARG A 165 2.24 -13.47 -6.19
C ARG A 165 0.84 -13.51 -6.80
N VAL A 166 0.48 -12.52 -7.61
CA VAL A 166 -0.81 -12.52 -8.33
C VAL A 166 -0.90 -13.76 -9.23
N SER A 167 0.21 -14.13 -9.88
CA SER A 167 0.27 -15.31 -10.74
C SER A 167 0.08 -16.61 -9.98
N GLU A 168 0.68 -16.77 -8.81
CA GLU A 168 0.45 -17.91 -7.91
C GLU A 168 -1.01 -18.01 -7.47
N LEU A 169 -1.62 -16.88 -7.08
CA LEU A 169 -2.98 -16.86 -6.57
C LEU A 169 -4.02 -17.16 -7.65
N THR A 170 -3.77 -16.75 -8.88
CA THR A 170 -4.72 -16.86 -10.00
C THR A 170 -4.45 -17.99 -10.97
N GLY A 171 -3.20 -18.50 -11.00
CA GLY A 171 -2.70 -19.44 -12.01
C GLY A 171 -2.43 -18.80 -13.38
N LYS A 172 -2.38 -17.47 -13.50
CA LYS A 172 -2.15 -16.75 -14.78
C LYS A 172 -1.36 -15.46 -14.59
N GLN A 173 -0.73 -14.96 -15.64
CA GLN A 173 -0.03 -13.67 -15.60
C GLN A 173 -1.02 -12.49 -15.56
N PRO A 174 -0.76 -11.40 -14.79
CA PRO A 174 -1.71 -10.31 -14.55
C PRO A 174 -2.13 -9.48 -15.79
N ASN A 175 -1.39 -9.62 -16.90
CA ASN A 175 -1.60 -8.88 -18.15
C ASN A 175 -2.31 -9.71 -19.24
N ASP A 176 -2.50 -11.01 -19.01
CA ASP A 176 -3.46 -11.75 -19.81
C ASP A 176 -4.84 -11.24 -19.38
N ASP A 177 -5.76 -10.96 -20.30
CA ASP A 177 -7.14 -10.56 -19.95
C ASP A 177 -7.77 -11.61 -19.03
N LEU A 178 -7.59 -11.39 -17.74
CA LEU A 178 -7.75 -12.38 -16.68
C LEU A 178 -9.22 -12.40 -16.31
N VAL A 179 -10.03 -12.91 -17.23
CA VAL A 179 -11.43 -13.19 -16.99
C VAL A 179 -11.48 -14.54 -16.27
N TRP A 180 -11.66 -14.49 -14.95
CA TRP A 180 -11.94 -15.68 -14.16
C TRP A 180 -13.41 -16.08 -14.45
N LYS A 181 -13.64 -17.35 -14.82
CA LYS A 181 -14.98 -17.85 -15.22
C LYS A 181 -16.06 -17.72 -14.11
N THR A 182 -15.66 -17.45 -12.88
CA THR A 182 -16.53 -17.36 -11.69
C THR A 182 -16.09 -16.31 -10.65
N VAL A 183 -15.08 -15.49 -10.94
CA VAL A 183 -14.38 -14.70 -9.91
C VAL A 183 -13.85 -13.38 -10.52
N PRO A 184 -13.70 -12.27 -9.76
CA PRO A 184 -13.26 -10.96 -10.24
C PRO A 184 -11.99 -10.92 -11.09
N ARG A 185 -11.99 -10.03 -12.09
CA ARG A 185 -10.82 -9.71 -12.93
C ARG A 185 -9.72 -9.10 -12.07
N ILE A 186 -8.49 -9.57 -12.22
CA ILE A 186 -7.31 -8.89 -11.67
C ILE A 186 -6.62 -8.18 -12.81
N ALA A 187 -6.43 -6.87 -12.67
CA ALA A 187 -5.69 -6.05 -13.61
C ALA A 187 -4.57 -5.33 -12.88
N MET A 188 -3.42 -5.22 -13.53
CA MET A 188 -2.22 -4.65 -12.94
C MET A 188 -1.61 -3.66 -13.91
N GLU A 189 -1.41 -2.43 -13.46
CA GLU A 189 -0.79 -1.38 -14.25
C GLU A 189 0.47 -0.93 -13.53
N THR A 190 1.62 -1.11 -14.18
CA THR A 190 2.93 -0.72 -13.65
C THR A 190 3.39 0.56 -14.33
N GLY A 191 3.49 1.63 -13.57
CA GLY A 191 4.25 2.82 -13.92
C GLY A 191 5.71 2.73 -13.49
N ALA A 192 6.50 3.75 -13.80
CA ALA A 192 7.93 3.78 -13.47
C ALA A 192 8.22 3.64 -11.96
N VAL A 193 7.32 4.15 -11.11
CA VAL A 193 7.47 4.12 -9.65
C VAL A 193 6.20 3.77 -8.91
N GLN A 194 5.08 3.60 -9.60
CA GLN A 194 3.78 3.35 -8.99
C GLN A 194 3.15 2.13 -9.62
N MET A 195 2.50 1.33 -8.80
CA MET A 195 1.76 0.16 -9.22
C MET A 195 0.30 0.33 -8.82
N PHE A 196 -0.59 -0.04 -9.74
CA PHE A 196 -2.02 -0.12 -9.50
C PHE A 196 -2.46 -1.57 -9.66
N LEU A 197 -3.14 -2.11 -8.65
CA LEU A 197 -3.75 -3.43 -8.66
C LEU A 197 -5.26 -3.25 -8.53
N THR A 198 -6.02 -3.72 -9.50
CA THR A 198 -7.48 -3.75 -9.46
C THR A 198 -7.94 -5.19 -9.37
N ILE A 199 -8.84 -5.49 -8.43
CA ILE A 199 -9.48 -6.79 -8.26
C ILE A 199 -10.98 -6.56 -8.32
N GLY A 200 -11.66 -6.93 -9.41
CA GLY A 200 -13.08 -6.66 -9.59
C GLY A 200 -13.51 -6.39 -11.02
N THR A 201 -14.76 -5.97 -11.17
CA THR A 201 -15.23 -5.35 -12.41
C THR A 201 -14.80 -3.88 -12.41
N ARG A 202 -14.00 -3.46 -13.40
CA ARG A 202 -13.76 -2.03 -13.62
C ARG A 202 -15.11 -1.35 -13.92
N PRO A 203 -15.43 -0.20 -13.30
CA PRO A 203 -16.44 0.68 -13.86
C PRO A 203 -16.07 0.93 -15.33
N GLN A 204 -16.98 0.65 -16.25
CA GLN A 204 -16.86 1.11 -17.63
C GLN A 204 -17.22 2.59 -17.70
#